data_AF-C6X559-F1
#
_entry.id   AF-C6X559-F1
#
_cell.length_a   1.000
_cell.length_b   1.000
_cell.length_c   1.000
_cell.angle_alpha   90.00
_cell.angle_beta   90.00
_cell.angle_gamma   90.00
#
_symmetry.space_group_name_H-M   'P 1'
#
loop_
_entity.id
_entity.type
_entity.pdbx_description
1 polymer ?
#
loop_
_entity_poly.entity_id
_entity_poly.type
_entity_poly.pdbx_seq_one_letter_code
_entity_poly.pdbx_strand_id
1 'polypeptide(L)'
;MDEHIENKIEYWQDLWHHLIDNFLKKSYGLNLYNVHILLEDIIVEIEENNFRNDENRKFFKGKLDEYFSTDKTLSELFYSDFKYLCRIFHEPNKNNLIYTISKDILTKFQKGLYFTKCLENLIEILFNHLSLGDTLKEINYYTQNIIIEFIKKGYVLKDIKKFTDKIFDNYQIINNGEEDILVTTYPHNISYSDYKVDGQIDRENLNLAISNVISNLTLKDRIQEFINIYNKEREEAYYIFVIQGLRGDQGFEIGDIAFYSPSQKRFAVNDNFDDEELQSDKDDKYIQAAVKVDFLASESSLAIAISKLQNAINLLHTYYDTKIEIEIITSKYLVIKDGIIINTSWSNNNNDFIKLHKSLRINRLHKRLAELDKYKILFSSQSDETASTLLNAIHWYSKGENSLKPEDKLLNYWISIENIINSEFENIKNDIQTKNKKKIEIIQSIVSSNYIFNFIYEFGWEYYNHYSVIAHNKLFNKTGLPDNLIEKANLVTKEGEPIYLQKFVESLPEIKDFETNLFLKEKIENLIDFYNNNNYSATIIKQQIKSVEDDLLMTYRYRNLIVHNAHFDNAMLPYYIWKIKDYSGNLIRNLLYRFEKTDDNLSTLLFNIYIEKEKFLIDLKDNKAKLFMDK
;
A
#
# COMPACT_ATOMS: atom_id res chain seq x y z
N MET A 1 48.14 0.22 -21.00
CA MET A 1 47.35 0.65 -19.83
C MET A 1 48.23 0.42 -18.60
N ASP A 2 48.16 1.27 -17.57
CA ASP A 2 48.92 1.08 -16.34
C ASP A 2 48.38 -0.16 -15.60
N GLU A 3 49.24 -1.12 -15.29
CA GLU A 3 48.90 -2.39 -14.61
C GLU A 3 48.19 -2.13 -13.26
N HIS A 4 48.48 -1.00 -12.60
CA HIS A 4 47.80 -0.63 -11.36
C HIS A 4 46.35 -0.20 -11.57
N ILE A 5 46.00 0.40 -12.71
CA ILE A 5 44.64 0.85 -13.02
C ILE A 5 43.77 -0.37 -13.38
N GLU A 6 44.30 -1.29 -14.17
CA GLU A 6 43.59 -2.52 -14.57
C GLU A 6 43.20 -3.37 -13.35
N ASN A 7 44.17 -3.63 -12.47
CA ASN A 7 43.94 -4.38 -11.22
C ASN A 7 42.89 -3.72 -10.31
N LYS A 8 42.84 -2.38 -10.24
CA LYS A 8 41.84 -1.67 -9.44
C LYS A 8 40.44 -1.78 -10.01
N ILE A 9 40.29 -1.73 -11.34
CA ILE A 9 39.00 -1.85 -12.00
C ILE A 9 38.47 -3.27 -11.86
N GLU A 10 39.31 -4.28 -12.08
CA GLU A 10 38.94 -5.70 -11.88
C GLU A 10 38.52 -5.95 -10.42
N TYR A 11 39.32 -5.50 -9.45
CA TYR A 11 38.97 -5.58 -8.03
C TYR A 11 37.63 -4.90 -7.72
N TRP A 12 37.37 -3.73 -8.29
CA TRP A 12 36.14 -2.99 -8.06
C TRP A 12 34.91 -3.69 -8.67
N GLN A 13 35.03 -4.26 -9.87
CA GLN A 13 33.97 -5.08 -10.47
C GLN A 13 33.65 -6.30 -9.60
N ASP A 14 34.67 -7.00 -9.11
CA ASP A 14 34.48 -8.13 -8.19
C ASP A 14 33.81 -7.68 -6.89
N LEU A 15 34.28 -6.57 -6.32
CA LEU A 15 33.72 -6.01 -5.10
C LEU A 15 32.24 -5.65 -5.27
N TRP A 16 31.85 -5.03 -6.39
CA TRP A 16 30.46 -4.69 -6.69
C TRP A 16 29.55 -5.92 -6.63
N HIS A 17 29.93 -6.98 -7.35
CA HIS A 17 29.18 -8.24 -7.35
C HIS A 17 29.16 -8.89 -5.97
N HIS A 18 30.30 -8.93 -5.29
CA HIS A 18 30.41 -9.53 -3.96
C HIS A 18 29.53 -8.82 -2.93
N LEU A 19 29.49 -7.49 -2.91
CA LEU A 19 28.66 -6.72 -1.98
C LEU A 19 27.18 -7.02 -2.18
N ILE A 20 26.74 -7.18 -3.42
CA ILE A 20 25.32 -7.44 -3.76
C ILE A 20 24.95 -8.91 -3.51
N ASP A 21 25.75 -9.86 -3.98
CA ASP A 21 25.48 -11.29 -3.81
C ASP A 21 25.57 -11.74 -2.35
N ASN A 22 26.39 -11.04 -1.56
CA ASN A 22 26.58 -11.30 -0.15
C ASN A 22 25.88 -10.25 0.73
N PHE A 23 24.89 -9.54 0.21
CA PHE A 23 24.16 -8.49 0.91
C PHE A 23 23.68 -8.87 2.33
N LEU A 24 23.21 -10.12 2.53
CA LEU A 24 22.75 -10.61 3.83
C LEU A 24 23.86 -11.17 4.74
N LYS A 25 25.13 -11.13 4.32
CA LYS A 25 26.27 -11.66 5.10
C LYS A 25 26.77 -10.61 6.08
N LYS A 26 26.95 -11.02 7.34
CA LYS A 26 27.27 -10.12 8.46
C LYS A 26 28.67 -9.48 8.41
N SER A 27 29.66 -10.18 7.86
CA SER A 27 31.08 -9.79 7.98
C SER A 27 31.69 -9.18 6.72
N TYR A 28 31.07 -9.36 5.55
CA TYR A 28 31.59 -8.89 4.26
C TYR A 28 30.47 -8.52 3.27
N GLY A 29 29.23 -8.39 3.74
CA GLY A 29 28.12 -7.88 2.94
C GLY A 29 28.12 -6.36 2.86
N LEU A 30 27.19 -5.83 2.07
CA LEU A 30 26.91 -4.39 1.97
C LEU A 30 26.53 -3.80 3.34
N ASN A 31 27.26 -2.78 3.81
CA ASN A 31 26.81 -1.98 4.95
C ASN A 31 25.80 -0.96 4.45
N LEU A 32 24.52 -1.18 4.76
CA LEU A 32 23.44 -0.28 4.34
C LEU A 32 23.43 1.07 5.06
N TYR A 33 24.10 1.18 6.21
CA TYR A 33 24.01 2.39 7.01
C TYR A 33 25.06 3.41 6.56
N ASN A 34 24.60 4.43 5.82
CA ASN A 34 25.39 5.58 5.40
C ASN A 34 24.78 6.89 5.87
N VAL A 35 25.37 8.01 5.46
CA VAL A 35 24.90 9.35 5.83
C VAL A 35 23.48 9.66 5.33
N HIS A 36 23.07 9.12 4.17
CA HIS A 36 21.70 9.27 3.67
C HIS A 36 20.70 8.65 4.64
N ILE A 37 20.90 7.39 5.02
CA ILE A 37 20.04 6.68 5.99
C ILE A 37 20.04 7.38 7.34
N LEU A 38 21.20 7.83 7.81
CA LEU A 38 21.30 8.54 9.08
C LEU A 38 20.40 9.79 9.11
N LEU A 39 20.37 10.57 8.03
CA LEU A 39 19.53 11.77 7.95
C LEU A 39 18.03 11.42 7.90
N GLU A 40 17.65 10.35 7.21
CA GLU A 40 16.27 9.84 7.22
C GLU A 40 15.85 9.40 8.63
N ASP A 41 16.68 8.61 9.32
CA ASP A 41 16.38 8.15 10.67
C ASP A 41 16.27 9.30 11.67
N ILE A 42 17.10 10.34 11.52
CA ILE A 42 16.99 11.59 12.30
C ILE A 42 15.64 12.26 12.06
N ILE A 43 15.19 12.34 10.81
CA ILE A 43 13.90 12.96 10.45
C ILE A 43 12.75 12.15 11.05
N VAL A 44 12.75 10.83 10.87
CA VAL A 44 11.71 9.93 11.40
C VAL A 44 11.65 10.00 12.93
N GLU A 45 12.79 10.00 13.62
CA GLU A 45 12.80 10.10 15.09
C GLU A 45 12.26 11.45 15.60
N ILE A 46 12.41 12.53 14.82
CA ILE A 46 11.80 13.82 15.15
C ILE A 46 10.29 13.78 14.91
N GLU A 47 9.84 13.24 13.78
CA GLU A 47 8.42 13.17 13.40
C GLU A 47 7.63 12.28 14.37
N GLU A 48 8.13 11.07 14.64
CA GLU A 48 7.42 10.06 15.44
C GLU A 48 7.57 10.26 16.95
N ASN A 49 8.77 10.63 17.40
CA ASN A 49 9.14 10.58 18.81
C ASN A 49 9.57 11.94 19.37
N ASN A 50 9.76 12.96 18.53
CA ASN A 50 10.28 14.28 18.90
C ASN A 50 11.59 14.19 19.72
N PHE A 51 12.45 13.21 19.41
CA PHE A 51 13.68 12.90 20.16
C PHE A 51 13.49 12.76 21.68
N ARG A 52 12.37 12.18 22.14
CA ARG A 52 12.16 11.91 23.58
C ARG A 52 13.15 10.90 24.16
N ASN A 53 13.80 10.08 23.32
CA ASN A 53 14.81 9.11 23.73
C ASN A 53 16.23 9.68 23.65
N ASP A 54 16.86 9.90 24.81
CA ASP A 54 18.22 10.43 24.93
C ASP A 54 19.30 9.49 24.37
N GLU A 55 19.09 8.17 24.39
CA GLU A 55 20.05 7.21 23.84
C GLU A 55 20.11 7.30 22.31
N ASN A 56 18.94 7.37 21.66
CA ASN A 56 18.83 7.58 20.22
C ASN A 56 19.55 8.87 19.80
N ARG A 57 19.32 9.97 20.54
CA ARG A 57 19.94 11.26 20.26
C ARG A 57 21.47 11.20 20.36
N LYS A 58 22.02 10.50 21.35
CA LYS A 58 23.49 10.30 21.48
C LYS A 58 24.04 9.44 20.34
N PHE A 59 23.33 8.37 19.97
CA PHE A 59 23.72 7.50 18.87
C PHE A 59 23.82 8.26 17.55
N PHE A 60 22.77 9.00 17.16
CA PHE A 60 22.77 9.75 15.89
C PHE A 60 23.84 10.83 15.84
N LYS A 61 24.09 11.51 16.96
CA LYS A 61 25.17 12.49 17.06
C LYS A 61 26.54 11.85 16.86
N GLY A 62 26.80 10.72 17.52
CA GLY A 62 28.04 9.98 17.34
C GLY A 62 28.27 9.60 15.87
N LYS A 63 27.21 9.18 15.18
CA LYS A 63 27.27 8.86 13.75
C LYS A 63 27.45 10.08 12.86
N LEU A 64 26.80 11.21 13.15
CA LEU A 64 27.01 12.46 12.41
C LEU A 64 28.47 12.92 12.49
N ASP A 65 29.08 12.88 13.68
CA ASP A 65 30.47 13.27 13.86
C ASP A 65 31.45 12.31 13.16
N GLU A 66 31.16 11.01 13.21
CA GLU A 66 31.91 9.98 12.48
C GLU A 66 31.90 10.28 10.97
N TYR A 67 30.73 10.46 10.34
CA TYR A 67 30.64 10.75 8.91
C TYR A 67 31.26 12.10 8.55
N PHE A 68 31.06 13.14 9.36
CA PHE A 68 31.65 14.46 9.08
C PHE A 68 33.19 14.44 9.07
N SER A 69 33.80 13.54 9.85
CA SER A 69 35.26 13.39 9.91
C SER A 69 35.85 12.44 8.86
N THR A 70 35.05 11.51 8.33
CA THR A 70 35.54 10.42 7.46
C THR A 70 35.06 10.53 6.01
N ASP A 71 33.92 11.16 5.77
CA ASP A 71 33.32 11.30 4.43
C ASP A 71 33.85 12.56 3.73
N LYS A 72 34.80 12.36 2.80
CA LYS A 72 35.36 13.44 1.97
C LYS A 72 34.26 14.18 1.21
N THR A 73 33.24 13.48 0.69
CA THR A 73 32.13 14.07 -0.06
C THR A 73 31.38 15.10 0.78
N LEU A 74 31.12 14.81 2.06
CA LEU A 74 30.48 15.76 2.96
C LEU A 74 31.35 17.00 3.21
N SER A 75 32.65 16.79 3.42
CA SER A 75 33.58 17.89 3.70
C SER A 75 33.78 18.82 2.50
N GLU A 76 33.63 18.32 1.27
CA GLU A 76 33.82 19.11 0.06
C GLU A 76 32.54 19.83 -0.39
N LEU A 77 31.39 19.16 -0.29
CA LEU A 77 30.15 19.66 -0.89
C LEU A 77 29.13 20.19 0.13
N PHE A 78 29.14 19.68 1.36
CA PHE A 78 28.11 19.96 2.37
C PHE A 78 28.66 20.50 3.70
N TYR A 79 29.91 21.00 3.70
CA TYR A 79 30.64 21.34 4.92
C TYR A 79 29.87 22.23 5.90
N SER A 80 29.35 23.37 5.41
CA SER A 80 28.67 24.36 6.27
C SER A 80 27.41 23.79 6.89
N ASP A 81 26.59 23.10 6.09
CA ASP A 81 25.32 22.53 6.53
C ASP A 81 25.55 21.41 7.55
N PHE A 82 26.48 20.48 7.27
CA PHE A 82 26.82 19.40 8.20
C PHE A 82 27.50 19.90 9.48
N LYS A 83 28.43 20.84 9.37
CA LYS A 83 29.09 21.41 10.55
C LYS A 83 28.08 22.11 11.44
N TYR A 84 27.12 22.81 10.85
CA TYR A 84 26.05 23.44 11.61
C TYR A 84 25.12 22.42 12.24
N LEU A 85 24.70 21.38 11.50
CA LEU A 85 23.91 20.25 12.00
C LEU A 85 24.57 19.58 13.21
N CYS A 86 25.86 19.26 13.11
CA CYS A 86 26.64 18.69 14.22
C CYS A 86 26.69 19.62 15.44
N ARG A 87 26.74 20.93 15.25
CA ARG A 87 26.79 21.91 16.35
C ARG A 87 25.47 21.97 17.12
N ILE A 88 24.36 22.04 16.41
CA ILE A 88 23.04 22.25 17.02
C ILE A 88 22.42 20.98 17.61
N PHE A 89 22.99 19.80 17.30
CA PHE A 89 22.34 18.52 17.59
C PHE A 89 22.07 18.26 19.09
N HIS A 90 22.85 18.87 19.99
CA HIS A 90 22.66 18.77 21.45
C HIS A 90 21.88 19.93 22.07
N GLU A 91 21.55 20.97 21.29
CA GLU A 91 20.82 22.11 21.83
C GLU A 91 19.36 21.69 22.14
N PRO A 92 18.88 21.91 23.38
CA PRO A 92 17.49 21.64 23.71
C PRO A 92 16.56 22.55 22.88
N ASN A 93 15.40 22.02 22.48
CA ASN A 93 14.37 22.73 21.70
C ASN A 93 14.79 23.16 20.28
N LYS A 94 15.80 22.50 19.67
CA LYS A 94 16.23 22.75 18.28
C LYS A 94 15.78 21.66 17.29
N ASN A 95 14.86 20.78 17.67
CA ASN A 95 14.41 19.66 16.83
C ASN A 95 13.92 20.12 15.45
N ASN A 96 13.12 21.20 15.38
CA ASN A 96 12.64 21.74 14.10
C ASN A 96 13.78 22.24 13.19
N LEU A 97 14.86 22.75 13.77
CA LEU A 97 16.01 23.23 13.00
C LEU A 97 16.86 22.06 12.49
N ILE A 98 17.08 21.05 13.33
CA ILE A 98 17.74 19.79 12.95
C ILE A 98 16.97 19.15 11.79
N TYR A 99 15.65 19.02 11.94
CA TYR A 99 14.75 18.53 10.91
C TYR A 99 14.87 19.27 9.58
N THR A 100 14.84 20.60 9.63
CA THR A 100 14.89 21.44 8.42
C THR A 100 16.20 21.27 7.66
N ILE A 101 17.34 21.27 8.37
CA ILE A 101 18.66 21.11 7.75
C ILE A 101 18.82 19.69 7.19
N SER A 102 18.40 18.67 7.94
CA SER A 102 18.42 17.28 7.44
C SER A 102 17.60 17.12 6.16
N LYS A 103 16.40 17.72 6.09
CA LYS A 103 15.58 17.70 4.86
C LYS A 103 16.23 18.44 3.70
N ASP A 104 16.85 19.61 3.93
CA ASP A 104 17.54 20.36 2.88
C ASP A 104 18.72 19.56 2.29
N ILE A 105 19.53 18.94 3.15
CA ILE A 105 20.63 18.08 2.72
C ILE A 105 20.11 16.87 1.93
N LEU A 106 19.08 16.16 2.42
CA LEU A 106 18.49 15.03 1.71
C LEU A 106 17.91 15.44 0.36
N THR A 107 17.30 16.63 0.25
CA THR A 107 16.81 17.14 -1.04
C THR A 107 17.95 17.29 -2.06
N LYS A 108 19.14 17.71 -1.61
CA LYS A 108 20.35 17.77 -2.45
C LYS A 108 20.85 16.37 -2.81
N PHE A 109 20.73 15.39 -1.92
CA PHE A 109 21.10 13.98 -2.21
C PHE A 109 20.17 13.38 -3.26
N GLN A 110 18.85 13.59 -3.14
CA GLN A 110 17.84 13.14 -4.10
C GLN A 110 18.03 13.73 -5.51
N LYS A 111 18.64 14.92 -5.61
CA LYS A 111 19.07 15.55 -6.87
C LYS A 111 20.37 14.93 -7.45
N GLY A 112 20.94 13.92 -6.81
CA GLY A 112 22.13 13.20 -7.28
C GLY A 112 23.45 13.88 -6.95
N LEU A 113 23.47 14.96 -6.17
CA LEU A 113 24.72 15.70 -5.90
C LEU A 113 25.71 14.87 -5.07
N TYR A 114 25.23 14.17 -4.04
CA TYR A 114 26.07 13.29 -3.23
C TYR A 114 26.55 12.07 -4.03
N PHE A 115 25.65 11.43 -4.78
CA PHE A 115 25.98 10.33 -5.69
C PHE A 115 27.09 10.69 -6.67
N THR A 116 26.92 11.81 -7.39
CA THR A 116 27.85 12.26 -8.43
C THR A 116 29.24 12.47 -7.83
N LYS A 117 29.30 13.11 -6.65
CA LYS A 117 30.56 13.39 -5.99
C LYS A 117 31.25 12.13 -5.43
N CYS A 118 30.48 11.17 -4.92
CA CYS A 118 31.00 9.85 -4.55
C CYS A 118 31.59 9.10 -5.76
N LEU A 119 30.93 9.17 -6.92
CA LEU A 119 31.44 8.57 -8.15
C LEU A 119 32.70 9.27 -8.66
N GLU A 120 32.76 10.60 -8.62
CA GLU A 120 33.97 11.36 -8.96
C GLU A 120 35.15 10.97 -8.07
N ASN A 121 34.93 10.87 -6.76
CA ASN A 121 35.96 10.45 -5.81
C ASN A 121 36.42 8.99 -6.09
N LEU A 122 35.49 8.08 -6.40
CA LEU A 122 35.84 6.72 -6.80
C LEU A 122 36.69 6.71 -8.09
N ILE A 123 36.31 7.48 -9.10
CA ILE A 123 37.07 7.59 -10.36
C ILE A 123 38.48 8.16 -10.07
N GLU A 124 38.61 9.19 -9.23
CA GLU A 124 39.91 9.71 -8.84
C GLU A 124 40.80 8.61 -8.23
N ILE A 125 40.23 7.75 -7.39
CA ILE A 125 40.94 6.65 -6.73
C ILE A 125 41.35 5.54 -7.71
N LEU A 126 40.43 5.14 -8.60
CA LEU A 126 40.66 4.07 -9.58
C LEU A 126 41.76 4.43 -10.57
N PHE A 127 41.89 5.71 -10.94
CA PHE A 127 42.84 6.19 -11.94
C PHE A 127 44.09 6.87 -11.37
N ASN A 128 44.24 6.95 -10.05
CA ASN A 128 45.48 7.47 -9.44
C ASN A 128 46.63 6.45 -9.50
N HIS A 129 47.85 6.94 -9.29
CA HIS A 129 49.08 6.12 -9.29
C HIS A 129 49.34 5.35 -7.98
N LEU A 130 48.43 5.40 -7.00
CA LEU A 130 48.60 4.65 -5.74
C LEU A 130 48.40 3.15 -5.99
N SER A 131 49.00 2.31 -5.14
CA SER A 131 48.81 0.87 -5.24
C SER A 131 47.37 0.46 -4.86
N LEU A 132 46.92 -0.72 -5.30
CA LEU A 132 45.62 -1.25 -4.92
C LEU A 132 45.49 -1.35 -3.39
N GLY A 133 46.52 -1.86 -2.70
CA GLY A 133 46.52 -2.04 -1.25
C GLY A 133 46.23 -0.77 -0.44
N ASP A 134 46.71 0.38 -0.93
CA ASP A 134 46.51 1.69 -0.30
C ASP A 134 45.09 2.24 -0.52
N THR A 135 44.39 1.75 -1.54
CA THR A 135 43.10 2.31 -2.01
C THR A 135 41.89 1.43 -1.69
N LEU A 136 42.10 0.16 -1.28
CA LEU A 136 41.03 -0.82 -0.99
C LEU A 136 39.89 -0.28 -0.14
N LYS A 137 40.22 0.39 0.98
CA LYS A 137 39.21 0.89 1.93
C LYS A 137 38.34 1.98 1.32
N GLU A 138 38.94 2.87 0.54
CA GLU A 138 38.23 3.98 -0.10
C GLU A 138 37.38 3.49 -1.28
N ILE A 139 37.92 2.59 -2.11
CA ILE A 139 37.16 1.93 -3.19
C ILE A 139 35.91 1.26 -2.59
N ASN A 140 36.09 0.50 -1.51
CA ASN A 140 34.97 -0.15 -0.83
C ASN A 140 33.96 0.85 -0.26
N TYR A 141 34.43 1.89 0.42
CA TYR A 141 33.57 2.93 0.98
C TYR A 141 32.68 3.61 -0.07
N TYR A 142 33.27 4.11 -1.16
CA TYR A 142 32.50 4.79 -2.21
C TYR A 142 31.61 3.83 -2.98
N THR A 143 32.06 2.60 -3.22
CA THR A 143 31.22 1.58 -3.88
C THR A 143 29.95 1.31 -3.09
N GLN A 144 30.05 1.14 -1.77
CA GLN A 144 28.86 0.95 -0.93
C GLN A 144 27.92 2.15 -0.96
N ASN A 145 28.46 3.37 -0.85
CA ASN A 145 27.66 4.59 -0.93
C ASN A 145 26.95 4.72 -2.28
N ILE A 146 27.64 4.44 -3.40
CA ILE A 146 27.05 4.46 -4.75
C ILE A 146 25.91 3.44 -4.86
N ILE A 147 26.09 2.22 -4.36
CA ILE A 147 25.03 1.20 -4.34
C ILE A 147 23.82 1.68 -3.52
N ILE A 148 24.04 2.25 -2.33
CA ILE A 148 22.96 2.77 -1.48
C ILE A 148 22.22 3.92 -2.16
N GLU A 149 22.94 4.84 -2.80
CA GLU A 149 22.32 5.93 -3.54
C GLU A 149 21.47 5.43 -4.72
N PHE A 150 21.88 4.36 -5.42
CA PHE A 150 21.02 3.70 -6.40
C PHE A 150 19.74 3.12 -5.78
N ILE A 151 19.86 2.46 -4.62
CA ILE A 151 18.69 1.97 -3.86
C ILE A 151 17.76 3.14 -3.52
N LYS A 152 18.32 4.27 -3.07
CA LYS A 152 17.57 5.48 -2.72
C LYS A 152 16.94 6.18 -3.90
N LYS A 153 17.53 6.07 -5.09
CA LYS A 153 16.90 6.52 -6.34
C LYS A 153 15.69 5.66 -6.75
N GLY A 154 15.58 4.46 -6.19
CA GLY A 154 14.48 3.52 -6.40
C GLY A 154 14.88 2.24 -7.14
N TYR A 155 16.18 1.98 -7.33
CA TYR A 155 16.63 0.74 -7.97
C TYR A 155 16.67 -0.44 -6.98
N VAL A 156 16.25 -1.62 -7.43
CA VAL A 156 16.42 -2.85 -6.66
C VAL A 156 17.79 -3.48 -6.94
N LEU A 157 18.33 -4.23 -5.96
CA LEU A 157 19.65 -4.87 -6.06
C LEU A 157 19.83 -5.73 -7.32
N LYS A 158 18.76 -6.37 -7.81
CA LYS A 158 18.79 -7.20 -9.03
C LYS A 158 19.05 -6.39 -10.30
N ASP A 159 18.60 -5.14 -10.35
CA ASP A 159 18.93 -4.21 -11.43
C ASP A 159 20.36 -3.68 -11.25
N ILE A 160 20.70 -3.23 -10.03
CA ILE A 160 22.01 -2.66 -9.67
C ILE A 160 23.15 -3.63 -9.99
N LYS A 161 22.96 -4.93 -9.73
CA LYS A 161 23.94 -5.97 -10.04
C LYS A 161 24.41 -5.92 -11.50
N LYS A 162 23.50 -5.64 -12.43
CA LYS A 162 23.77 -5.65 -13.87
C LYS A 162 24.45 -4.36 -14.36
N PHE A 163 24.54 -3.32 -13.53
CA PHE A 163 25.02 -2.03 -14.02
C PHE A 163 26.49 -2.05 -14.40
N THR A 164 27.33 -2.70 -13.59
CA THR A 164 28.75 -2.91 -13.90
C THR A 164 28.90 -3.67 -15.21
N ASP A 165 28.16 -4.76 -15.39
CA ASP A 165 28.20 -5.54 -16.64
C ASP A 165 27.82 -4.69 -17.85
N LYS A 166 26.75 -3.88 -17.74
CA LYS A 166 26.26 -3.02 -18.82
C LYS A 166 27.26 -1.94 -19.24
N ILE A 167 27.88 -1.25 -18.30
CA ILE A 167 28.80 -0.14 -18.64
C ILE A 167 30.10 -0.64 -19.28
N PHE A 168 30.48 -1.89 -19.00
CA PHE A 168 31.63 -2.56 -19.62
C PHE A 168 31.26 -3.45 -20.80
N ASP A 169 29.97 -3.57 -21.12
CA ASP A 169 29.53 -4.34 -22.26
C ASP A 169 30.04 -3.76 -23.57
N ASN A 170 30.26 -4.65 -24.53
CA ASN A 170 30.59 -4.29 -25.89
C ASN A 170 29.38 -4.59 -26.80
N TYR A 171 29.59 -4.61 -28.10
CA TYR A 171 28.57 -5.06 -29.04
C TYR A 171 28.96 -6.37 -29.73
N GLN A 172 27.94 -7.11 -30.14
CA GLN A 172 28.05 -8.30 -30.98
C GLN A 172 27.18 -8.13 -32.23
N ILE A 173 27.62 -8.65 -33.36
CA ILE A 173 26.84 -8.64 -34.61
C ILE A 173 26.28 -10.05 -34.81
N ILE A 174 24.95 -10.17 -34.86
CA ILE A 174 24.24 -11.41 -35.11
C ILE A 174 23.64 -11.34 -36.52
N ASN A 175 24.05 -12.26 -37.38
CA ASN A 175 23.45 -12.39 -38.71
C ASN A 175 22.21 -13.28 -38.63
N ASN A 176 21.04 -12.74 -38.98
CA ASN A 176 19.77 -13.47 -38.91
C ASN A 176 19.29 -13.96 -40.29
N GLY A 177 20.19 -14.08 -41.26
CA GLY A 177 19.92 -14.56 -42.63
C GLY A 177 19.43 -13.47 -43.59
N GLU A 178 18.74 -12.45 -43.09
CA GLU A 178 18.24 -11.32 -43.89
C GLU A 178 19.03 -10.03 -43.64
N GLU A 179 19.49 -9.80 -42.40
CA GLU A 179 20.23 -8.60 -42.00
C GLU A 179 21.18 -8.87 -40.81
N ASP A 180 22.20 -8.02 -40.67
CA ASP A 180 23.08 -7.98 -39.51
C ASP A 180 22.45 -7.12 -38.39
N ILE A 181 22.30 -7.71 -37.20
CA ILE A 181 21.72 -7.05 -36.04
C ILE A 181 22.82 -6.84 -35.01
N LEU A 182 23.09 -5.57 -34.65
CA LEU A 182 23.98 -5.25 -33.54
C LEU A 182 23.22 -5.41 -32.22
N VAL A 183 23.76 -6.24 -31.32
CA VAL A 183 23.23 -6.47 -29.98
C VAL A 183 24.23 -5.97 -28.94
N THR A 184 23.76 -5.13 -28.03
CA THR A 184 24.53 -4.64 -26.88
C THR A 184 23.57 -4.30 -25.74
N THR A 185 24.09 -4.34 -24.52
CA THR A 185 23.42 -3.87 -23.30
C THR A 185 24.01 -2.57 -22.78
N TYR A 186 25.04 -2.02 -23.45
CA TYR A 186 25.62 -0.71 -23.14
C TYR A 186 24.57 0.40 -23.35
N PRO A 187 24.38 1.33 -22.40
CA PRO A 187 23.42 2.41 -22.54
C PRO A 187 23.92 3.50 -23.51
N HIS A 188 23.43 3.49 -24.75
CA HIS A 188 23.95 4.37 -25.82
C HIS A 188 23.05 5.58 -26.17
N ASN A 189 21.92 5.81 -25.49
CA ASN A 189 20.98 6.94 -25.70
C ASN A 189 20.53 7.21 -27.16
N ILE A 190 20.72 6.25 -28.07
CA ILE A 190 20.30 6.37 -29.48
C ILE A 190 18.83 5.96 -29.57
N SER A 191 17.98 6.85 -30.08
CA SER A 191 16.56 6.55 -30.29
C SER A 191 16.35 5.78 -31.59
N TYR A 192 15.65 4.66 -31.52
CA TYR A 192 15.27 3.86 -32.69
C TYR A 192 14.32 4.61 -33.64
N SER A 193 13.57 5.60 -33.13
CA SER A 193 12.68 6.42 -33.97
C SER A 193 13.43 7.23 -35.02
N ASP A 194 14.65 7.66 -34.70
CA ASP A 194 15.42 8.59 -35.52
C ASP A 194 15.99 7.91 -36.77
N TYR A 195 15.94 6.57 -36.79
CA TYR A 195 16.40 5.72 -37.88
C TYR A 195 15.23 5.01 -38.56
N LYS A 196 13.99 5.50 -38.41
CA LYS A 196 12.85 4.98 -39.19
C LYS A 196 12.73 5.70 -40.52
N VAL A 197 12.84 4.95 -41.62
CA VAL A 197 12.63 5.40 -43.00
C VAL A 197 11.46 4.60 -43.59
N ASP A 198 10.41 5.29 -44.05
CA ASP A 198 9.20 4.67 -44.62
C ASP A 198 8.53 3.59 -43.75
N GLY A 199 8.60 3.76 -42.42
CA GLY A 199 8.03 2.82 -41.45
C GLY A 199 8.90 1.59 -41.14
N GLN A 200 10.04 1.45 -41.80
CA GLN A 200 11.05 0.43 -41.53
C GLN A 200 12.27 1.05 -40.83
N ILE A 201 12.96 0.27 -40.00
CA ILE A 201 14.17 0.74 -39.29
C ILE A 201 15.36 0.57 -40.23
N ASP A 202 16.07 1.66 -40.53
CA ASP A 202 17.36 1.68 -41.19
C ASP A 202 18.43 1.13 -40.24
N ARG A 203 18.59 -0.20 -40.29
CA ARG A 203 19.47 -0.93 -39.37
C ARG A 203 20.95 -0.66 -39.62
N GLU A 204 21.35 -0.37 -40.85
CA GLU A 204 22.76 -0.15 -41.18
C GLU A 204 23.27 1.14 -40.51
N ASN A 205 22.54 2.24 -40.67
CA ASN A 205 22.88 3.51 -40.04
C ASN A 205 22.75 3.46 -38.51
N LEU A 206 21.75 2.74 -38.00
CA LEU A 206 21.58 2.52 -36.56
C LEU A 206 22.76 1.74 -35.97
N ASN A 207 23.15 0.62 -36.59
CA ASN A 207 24.27 -0.20 -36.15
C ASN A 207 25.59 0.62 -36.16
N LEU A 208 25.83 1.39 -37.21
CA LEU A 208 27.01 2.28 -37.32
C LEU A 208 27.03 3.33 -36.19
N ALA A 209 25.89 3.96 -35.91
CA ALA A 209 25.78 4.94 -34.84
C ALA A 209 26.11 4.32 -33.47
N ILE A 210 25.55 3.15 -33.16
CA ILE A 210 25.79 2.44 -31.90
C ILE A 210 27.26 2.00 -31.79
N SER A 211 27.82 1.41 -32.86
CA SER A 211 29.23 0.98 -32.86
C SER A 211 30.18 2.14 -32.67
N ASN A 212 29.90 3.31 -33.29
CA ASN A 212 30.73 4.50 -33.15
C ASN A 212 30.72 5.06 -31.73
N VAL A 213 29.60 4.99 -31.02
CA VAL A 213 29.55 5.36 -29.60
C VAL A 213 30.44 4.42 -28.81
N ILE A 214 30.20 3.11 -28.88
CA ILE A 214 30.86 2.13 -28.01
C ILE A 214 32.37 2.04 -28.26
N SER A 215 32.80 2.11 -29.52
CA SER A 215 34.21 1.98 -29.90
C SER A 215 35.08 3.17 -29.49
N ASN A 216 34.49 4.33 -29.18
CA ASN A 216 35.24 5.54 -28.81
C ASN A 216 35.31 5.81 -27.30
N LEU A 217 34.71 4.95 -26.46
CA LEU A 217 34.67 5.14 -25.01
C LEU A 217 35.98 4.74 -24.33
N THR A 218 36.49 5.62 -23.46
CA THR A 218 37.52 5.25 -22.48
C THR A 218 36.93 4.51 -21.28
N LEU A 219 37.76 3.82 -20.48
CA LEU A 219 37.31 3.20 -19.23
C LEU A 219 36.71 4.24 -18.25
N LYS A 220 37.23 5.47 -18.26
CA LYS A 220 36.69 6.55 -17.45
C LYS A 220 35.29 6.94 -17.93
N ASP A 221 35.09 7.08 -19.24
CA ASP A 221 33.78 7.39 -19.82
C ASP A 221 32.75 6.30 -19.49
N ARG A 222 33.15 5.03 -19.55
CA ARG A 222 32.32 3.89 -19.15
C ARG A 222 31.86 3.98 -17.69
N ILE A 223 32.76 4.31 -16.77
CA ILE A 223 32.39 4.45 -15.34
C ILE A 223 31.52 5.70 -15.12
N GLN A 224 31.77 6.79 -15.85
CA GLN A 224 30.95 8.00 -15.79
C GLN A 224 29.51 7.78 -16.26
N GLU A 225 29.26 6.75 -17.08
CA GLU A 225 27.92 6.36 -17.52
C GLU A 225 26.96 6.02 -16.37
N PHE A 226 27.48 5.69 -15.18
CA PHE A 226 26.67 5.58 -13.98
C PHE A 226 25.86 6.84 -13.65
N ILE A 227 26.34 8.03 -14.03
CA ILE A 227 25.60 9.30 -13.89
C ILE A 227 24.34 9.28 -14.73
N ASN A 228 24.41 8.80 -15.97
CA ASN A 228 23.26 8.70 -16.87
C ASN A 228 22.28 7.63 -16.38
N ILE A 229 22.79 6.48 -15.92
CA ILE A 229 21.94 5.44 -15.30
C ILE A 229 21.23 6.01 -14.06
N TYR A 230 21.93 6.74 -13.20
CA TYR A 230 21.34 7.34 -12.00
C TYR A 230 20.30 8.41 -12.35
N ASN A 231 20.58 9.27 -13.32
CA ASN A 231 19.72 10.37 -13.72
C ASN A 231 18.65 10.00 -14.75
N LYS A 232 18.55 8.72 -15.11
CA LYS A 232 17.53 8.24 -16.05
C LYS A 232 16.14 8.73 -15.63
N GLU A 233 15.48 9.42 -16.56
CA GLU A 233 14.12 9.89 -16.35
C GLU A 233 13.16 8.71 -16.31
N ARG A 234 12.10 8.86 -15.52
CA ARG A 234 11.05 7.85 -15.42
C ARG A 234 10.06 8.06 -16.55
N GLU A 235 9.66 6.97 -17.18
CA GLU A 235 8.75 6.99 -18.32
C GLU A 235 7.50 6.18 -18.01
N GLU A 236 6.39 6.43 -18.70
CA GLU A 236 5.17 5.68 -18.44
C GLU A 236 5.26 4.25 -18.99
N ALA A 237 4.90 3.26 -18.19
CA ALA A 237 4.70 1.88 -18.66
C ALA A 237 3.54 1.20 -17.93
N TYR A 238 3.02 0.13 -18.54
CA TYR A 238 2.01 -0.75 -17.97
C TYR A 238 2.61 -2.11 -17.64
N TYR A 239 2.39 -2.57 -16.41
CA TYR A 239 2.62 -3.97 -16.06
C TYR A 239 1.29 -4.72 -16.09
N ILE A 240 1.24 -5.84 -16.81
CA ILE A 240 0.05 -6.69 -16.87
C ILE A 240 0.28 -7.95 -16.04
N PHE A 241 -0.67 -8.25 -15.16
CA PHE A 241 -0.70 -9.45 -14.34
C PHE A 241 -2.01 -10.22 -14.51
N VAL A 242 -1.98 -11.52 -14.22
CA VAL A 242 -3.20 -12.31 -13.99
C VAL A 242 -3.58 -12.24 -12.50
N ILE A 243 -4.86 -12.03 -12.23
CA ILE A 243 -5.41 -11.90 -10.87
C ILE A 243 -6.24 -13.13 -10.52
N GLN A 244 -5.64 -14.06 -9.79
CA GLN A 244 -6.35 -15.22 -9.28
C GLN A 244 -7.39 -14.77 -8.24
N GLY A 245 -8.57 -15.40 -8.25
CA GLY A 245 -9.65 -15.05 -7.32
C GLY A 245 -10.68 -14.08 -7.89
N LEU A 246 -10.42 -13.48 -9.07
CA LEU A 246 -11.34 -12.63 -9.81
C LEU A 246 -11.65 -13.24 -11.18
N ARG A 247 -12.94 -13.34 -11.55
CA ARG A 247 -13.36 -13.83 -12.86
C ARG A 247 -14.49 -13.02 -13.48
N GLY A 248 -14.56 -13.02 -14.80
CA GLY A 248 -15.55 -12.29 -15.58
C GLY A 248 -14.94 -11.67 -16.83
N ASP A 249 -15.78 -11.08 -17.66
CA ASP A 249 -15.39 -10.35 -18.87
C ASP A 249 -15.50 -8.83 -18.69
N GLN A 250 -16.31 -8.35 -17.73
CA GLN A 250 -16.45 -6.93 -17.44
C GLN A 250 -15.21 -6.37 -16.75
N GLY A 251 -14.79 -5.18 -17.18
CA GLY A 251 -13.69 -4.44 -16.56
C GLY A 251 -14.16 -3.38 -15.56
N PHE A 252 -13.25 -2.96 -14.69
CA PHE A 252 -13.41 -1.81 -13.80
C PHE A 252 -12.03 -1.22 -13.48
N GLU A 253 -12.01 0.02 -12.98
CA GLU A 253 -10.77 0.74 -12.67
C GLU A 253 -10.75 1.14 -11.19
N ILE A 254 -9.55 1.16 -10.61
CA ILE A 254 -9.28 1.72 -9.28
C ILE A 254 -8.01 2.56 -9.42
N GLY A 255 -8.18 3.88 -9.63
CA GLY A 255 -7.05 4.79 -9.88
C GLY A 255 -6.24 4.37 -11.11
N ASP A 256 -4.93 4.18 -10.94
CA ASP A 256 -3.99 3.82 -12.02
C ASP A 256 -4.04 2.33 -12.46
N ILE A 257 -5.05 1.59 -12.01
CA ILE A 257 -5.16 0.14 -12.23
C ILE A 257 -6.45 -0.18 -12.96
N ALA A 258 -6.34 -0.83 -14.10
CA ALA A 258 -7.48 -1.36 -14.85
C ALA A 258 -7.55 -2.87 -14.69
N PHE A 259 -8.64 -3.38 -14.11
CA PHE A 259 -9.00 -4.78 -14.11
C PHE A 259 -9.83 -5.06 -15.38
N TYR A 260 -9.39 -5.99 -16.22
CA TYR A 260 -9.98 -6.18 -17.54
C TYR A 260 -9.84 -7.62 -18.05
N SER A 261 -10.59 -7.91 -19.11
CA SER A 261 -10.39 -9.07 -19.98
C SER A 261 -9.79 -8.61 -21.31
N PRO A 262 -8.77 -9.31 -21.88
CA PRO A 262 -8.23 -9.02 -23.21
C PRO A 262 -9.27 -9.02 -24.33
N SER A 263 -10.42 -9.66 -24.12
CA SER A 263 -11.56 -9.62 -25.04
C SER A 263 -12.27 -8.27 -25.11
N GLN A 264 -12.10 -7.41 -24.10
CA GLN A 264 -12.76 -6.10 -23.99
C GLN A 264 -11.80 -4.92 -24.18
N LYS A 265 -10.58 -5.01 -23.63
CA LYS A 265 -9.58 -3.94 -23.65
C LYS A 265 -8.20 -4.57 -23.84
N ARG A 266 -7.33 -3.88 -24.57
CA ARG A 266 -5.95 -4.29 -24.83
C ARG A 266 -5.01 -3.10 -24.70
N PHE A 267 -3.80 -3.35 -24.21
CA PHE A 267 -2.75 -2.36 -24.01
C PHE A 267 -1.60 -2.52 -25.01
N ALA A 268 -1.36 -3.72 -25.53
CA ALA A 268 -0.34 -4.01 -26.55
C ALA A 268 -0.91 -3.76 -27.95
N VAL A 269 -1.18 -2.50 -28.29
CA VAL A 269 -1.84 -2.12 -29.56
C VAL A 269 -0.94 -2.17 -30.79
N ASN A 270 0.39 -2.17 -30.60
CA ASN A 270 1.39 -2.16 -31.67
C ASN A 270 2.07 -3.53 -31.88
N ASP A 271 1.71 -4.54 -31.07
CA ASP A 271 2.20 -5.92 -31.16
C ASP A 271 1.08 -6.89 -31.56
N ASN A 272 1.42 -8.17 -31.71
CA ASN A 272 0.43 -9.20 -32.00
C ASN A 272 -0.54 -9.37 -30.81
N PHE A 273 -1.84 -9.28 -31.07
CA PHE A 273 -2.87 -9.33 -30.02
C PHE A 273 -2.84 -10.62 -29.18
N ASP A 274 -2.35 -11.73 -29.74
CA ASP A 274 -2.27 -12.99 -28.98
C ASP A 274 -1.25 -12.93 -27.84
N ASP A 275 -0.26 -12.03 -27.89
CA ASP A 275 0.84 -11.97 -26.92
C ASP A 275 0.43 -11.33 -25.58
N GLU A 276 -0.65 -10.53 -25.56
CA GLU A 276 -1.22 -9.96 -24.32
C GLU A 276 -2.06 -10.98 -23.53
N GLU A 277 -2.44 -12.10 -24.15
CA GLU A 277 -3.29 -13.11 -23.55
C GLU A 277 -2.48 -14.07 -22.66
N LEU A 278 -2.42 -13.75 -21.36
CA LEU A 278 -1.62 -14.51 -20.39
C LEU A 278 -2.27 -15.83 -19.95
N GLN A 279 -3.35 -16.30 -20.59
CA GLN A 279 -4.05 -17.51 -20.18
C GLN A 279 -4.52 -18.32 -21.39
N SER A 280 -4.21 -19.63 -21.38
CA SER A 280 -4.43 -20.55 -22.50
C SER A 280 -5.88 -21.05 -22.67
N ASP A 281 -6.71 -21.01 -21.61
CA ASP A 281 -8.05 -21.62 -21.62
C ASP A 281 -9.15 -20.66 -22.07
N LYS A 282 -9.86 -20.96 -23.18
CA LYS A 282 -10.77 -20.02 -23.85
C LYS A 282 -12.09 -19.71 -23.13
N ASP A 283 -12.61 -20.61 -22.30
CA ASP A 283 -14.02 -20.52 -21.85
C ASP A 283 -14.22 -20.05 -20.40
N ASP A 284 -13.17 -19.98 -19.58
CA ASP A 284 -13.24 -19.47 -18.21
C ASP A 284 -11.84 -18.97 -17.78
N LYS A 285 -11.64 -17.65 -17.76
CA LYS A 285 -10.35 -17.00 -17.44
C LYS A 285 -10.44 -16.17 -16.17
N TYR A 286 -9.33 -16.08 -15.45
CA TYR A 286 -9.14 -15.03 -14.46
C TYR A 286 -9.03 -13.67 -15.15
N ILE A 287 -9.34 -12.61 -14.42
CA ILE A 287 -9.16 -11.24 -14.91
C ILE A 287 -7.68 -10.89 -14.96
N GLN A 288 -7.29 -10.04 -15.93
CA GLN A 288 -5.98 -9.40 -15.96
C GLN A 288 -6.06 -8.01 -15.33
N ALA A 289 -4.96 -7.54 -14.73
CA ALA A 289 -4.84 -6.16 -14.28
C ALA A 289 -3.68 -5.48 -14.99
N ALA A 290 -3.94 -4.30 -15.57
CA ALA A 290 -2.91 -3.42 -16.10
C ALA A 290 -2.63 -2.31 -15.08
N VAL A 291 -1.37 -2.18 -14.68
CA VAL A 291 -0.92 -1.25 -13.64
C VAL A 291 -0.02 -0.21 -14.27
N LYS A 292 -0.42 1.06 -14.22
CA LYS A 292 0.38 2.18 -14.71
C LYS A 292 1.46 2.56 -13.69
N VAL A 293 2.72 2.60 -14.14
CA VAL A 293 3.88 2.95 -13.31
C VAL A 293 4.85 3.88 -14.02
N ASP A 294 5.54 4.69 -13.22
CA ASP A 294 6.71 5.45 -13.65
C ASP A 294 7.90 4.48 -13.76
N PHE A 295 8.11 3.96 -14.96
CA PHE A 295 9.14 3.00 -15.32
C PHE A 295 10.54 3.58 -15.16
N LEU A 296 11.35 2.93 -14.32
CA LEU A 296 12.75 3.25 -14.09
C LEU A 296 13.63 2.13 -14.67
N ALA A 297 13.44 0.92 -14.14
CA ALA A 297 14.05 -0.32 -14.61
C ALA A 297 13.10 -1.50 -14.36
N SER A 298 13.30 -2.59 -15.08
CA SER A 298 12.33 -3.68 -15.14
C SER A 298 11.99 -4.29 -13.77
N GLU A 299 12.99 -4.60 -12.94
CA GLU A 299 12.73 -5.25 -11.65
C GLU A 299 12.26 -4.23 -10.60
N SER A 300 12.81 -3.02 -10.67
CA SER A 300 12.46 -1.90 -9.79
C SER A 300 10.98 -1.48 -9.97
N SER A 301 10.55 -1.32 -11.21
CA SER A 301 9.18 -0.94 -11.55
C SER A 301 8.20 -2.10 -11.39
N LEU A 302 8.65 -3.36 -11.49
CA LEU A 302 7.84 -4.54 -11.14
C LEU A 302 7.41 -4.50 -9.68
N ALA A 303 8.33 -4.21 -8.75
CA ALA A 303 8.02 -4.12 -7.33
C ALA A 303 6.99 -3.02 -7.03
N ILE A 304 7.10 -1.86 -7.69
CA ILE A 304 6.15 -0.75 -7.59
C ILE A 304 4.77 -1.17 -8.13
N ALA A 305 4.74 -1.82 -9.29
CA ALA A 305 3.50 -2.29 -9.91
C ALA A 305 2.76 -3.29 -9.01
N ILE A 306 3.49 -4.27 -8.45
CA ILE A 306 2.94 -5.24 -7.50
C ILE A 306 2.39 -4.52 -6.26
N SER A 307 3.12 -3.55 -5.71
CA SER A 307 2.67 -2.80 -4.53
C SER A 307 1.39 -1.99 -4.80
N LYS A 308 1.31 -1.26 -5.92
CA LYS A 308 0.10 -0.54 -6.33
C LYS A 308 -1.09 -1.49 -6.47
N LEU A 309 -0.90 -2.60 -7.18
CA LEU A 309 -1.93 -3.61 -7.40
C LEU A 309 -2.39 -4.27 -6.10
N GLN A 310 -1.46 -4.57 -5.19
CA GLN A 310 -1.78 -5.13 -3.89
C GLN A 310 -2.64 -4.16 -3.07
N ASN A 311 -2.38 -2.85 -3.12
CA ASN A 311 -3.21 -1.86 -2.43
C ASN A 311 -4.65 -1.85 -2.95
N ALA A 312 -4.85 -1.97 -4.27
CA ALA A 312 -6.19 -2.09 -4.86
C ALA A 312 -6.88 -3.40 -4.45
N ILE A 313 -6.15 -4.52 -4.40
CA ILE A 313 -6.68 -5.79 -3.91
C ILE A 313 -7.05 -5.72 -2.42
N ASN A 314 -6.25 -5.07 -1.59
CA ASN A 314 -6.57 -4.88 -0.17
C ASN A 314 -7.87 -4.05 0.01
N LEU A 315 -8.08 -3.05 -0.86
CA LEU A 315 -9.34 -2.31 -0.90
C LEU A 315 -10.52 -3.20 -1.27
N LEU A 316 -10.37 -4.13 -2.23
CA LEU A 316 -11.41 -5.12 -2.55
C LEU A 316 -11.77 -5.97 -1.33
N HIS A 317 -10.77 -6.46 -0.58
CA HIS A 317 -10.99 -7.22 0.65
C HIS A 317 -11.72 -6.43 1.76
N THR A 318 -11.67 -5.09 1.73
CA THR A 318 -12.37 -4.24 2.69
C THR A 318 -13.88 -4.18 2.44
N TYR A 319 -14.32 -4.41 1.20
CA TYR A 319 -15.73 -4.29 0.78
C TYR A 319 -16.38 -5.63 0.42
N TYR A 320 -15.60 -6.65 0.08
CA TYR A 320 -16.13 -7.92 -0.42
C TYR A 320 -15.52 -9.11 0.32
N ASP A 321 -16.38 -9.91 0.96
CA ASP A 321 -15.98 -11.21 1.47
C ASP A 321 -15.69 -12.16 0.28
N THR A 322 -14.49 -12.73 0.23
CA THR A 322 -14.09 -13.67 -0.80
C THR A 322 -13.97 -15.08 -0.22
N LYS A 323 -14.38 -16.09 -1.02
CA LYS A 323 -14.25 -17.51 -0.63
C LYS A 323 -12.84 -18.05 -0.81
N ILE A 324 -12.04 -17.35 -1.60
CA ILE A 324 -10.63 -17.63 -1.86
C ILE A 324 -9.88 -16.31 -1.85
N GLU A 325 -8.60 -16.38 -1.54
CA GLU A 325 -7.70 -15.23 -1.59
C GLU A 325 -7.61 -14.67 -3.01
N ILE A 326 -7.60 -13.34 -3.12
CA ILE A 326 -7.31 -12.65 -4.38
C ILE A 326 -5.79 -12.48 -4.43
N GLU A 327 -5.14 -13.13 -5.40
CA GLU A 327 -3.69 -13.21 -5.48
C GLU A 327 -3.19 -12.68 -6.83
N ILE A 328 -2.05 -11.99 -6.81
CA ILE A 328 -1.32 -11.57 -8.01
C ILE A 328 -0.43 -12.72 -8.45
N ILE A 329 -0.57 -13.20 -9.69
CA ILE A 329 0.37 -14.18 -10.25
C ILE A 329 1.64 -13.43 -10.69
N THR A 330 2.60 -13.30 -9.78
CA THR A 330 3.85 -12.55 -10.01
C THR A 330 4.86 -13.28 -10.91
N SER A 331 4.68 -14.58 -11.12
CA SER A 331 5.55 -15.39 -11.98
C SER A 331 5.30 -15.19 -13.49
N LYS A 332 4.15 -14.59 -13.84
CA LYS A 332 3.74 -14.34 -15.22
C LYS A 332 3.27 -12.90 -15.40
N TYR A 333 4.02 -12.11 -16.15
CA TYR A 333 3.69 -10.70 -16.39
C TYR A 333 4.21 -10.19 -17.73
N LEU A 334 3.62 -9.09 -18.20
CA LEU A 334 4.09 -8.31 -19.37
C LEU A 334 4.43 -6.89 -18.94
N VAL A 335 5.37 -6.28 -19.63
CA VAL A 335 5.66 -4.85 -19.53
C VAL A 335 5.41 -4.22 -20.89
N ILE A 336 4.51 -3.24 -20.93
CA ILE A 336 4.12 -2.54 -22.15
C ILE A 336 4.52 -1.08 -22.03
N LYS A 337 5.17 -0.56 -23.05
CA LYS A 337 5.53 0.84 -23.20
C LYS A 337 5.18 1.29 -24.62
N ASP A 338 4.48 2.41 -24.75
CA ASP A 338 4.04 2.96 -26.04
C ASP A 338 3.29 1.94 -26.92
N GLY A 339 2.49 1.07 -26.29
CA GLY A 339 1.73 0.01 -26.96
C GLY A 339 2.55 -1.19 -27.42
N ILE A 340 3.85 -1.25 -27.09
CA ILE A 340 4.79 -2.32 -27.43
C ILE A 340 5.21 -3.07 -26.16
N ILE A 341 5.29 -4.39 -26.24
CA ILE A 341 5.78 -5.28 -25.19
C ILE A 341 7.31 -5.17 -25.15
N ILE A 342 7.83 -4.62 -24.06
CA ILE A 342 9.28 -4.43 -23.86
C ILE A 342 9.91 -5.49 -22.95
N ASN A 343 9.10 -6.23 -22.19
CA ASN A 343 9.57 -7.35 -21.38
C ASN A 343 8.44 -8.34 -21.06
N THR A 344 8.79 -9.62 -20.88
CA THR A 344 7.85 -10.68 -20.49
C THR A 344 8.49 -11.64 -19.48
N SER A 345 7.65 -12.21 -18.61
CA SER A 345 8.01 -13.34 -17.76
C SER A 345 7.00 -14.46 -17.96
N TRP A 346 7.49 -15.68 -18.18
CA TRP A 346 6.67 -16.87 -18.39
C TRP A 346 6.99 -17.95 -17.37
N SER A 347 5.96 -18.44 -16.69
CA SER A 347 6.02 -19.68 -15.92
C SER A 347 4.77 -20.52 -16.23
N ASN A 348 4.94 -21.84 -16.36
CA ASN A 348 3.81 -22.77 -16.45
C ASN A 348 3.20 -22.94 -15.07
N ASN A 349 2.09 -22.25 -14.80
CA ASN A 349 1.22 -22.58 -13.68
C ASN A 349 -0.05 -23.21 -14.22
N ASN A 350 -0.40 -24.38 -13.67
CA ASN A 350 -1.68 -25.01 -13.94
C ASN A 350 -2.77 -24.20 -13.22
N ASN A 351 -3.75 -23.73 -13.98
CA ASN A 351 -4.95 -23.12 -13.42
C ASN A 351 -5.74 -24.17 -12.63
N ASP A 352 -5.85 -23.99 -11.32
CA ASP A 352 -6.72 -24.84 -10.48
C ASP A 352 -8.19 -24.47 -10.75
N PHE A 353 -8.89 -25.35 -11.46
CA PHE A 353 -10.32 -25.22 -11.80
C PHE A 353 -11.20 -24.95 -10.56
N ILE A 354 -10.86 -25.52 -9.40
CA ILE A 354 -11.65 -25.35 -8.17
C ILE A 354 -11.56 -23.91 -7.66
N LYS A 355 -10.36 -23.30 -7.71
CA LYS A 355 -10.15 -21.91 -7.33
C LYS A 355 -10.92 -20.97 -8.25
N LEU A 356 -10.88 -21.22 -9.57
CA LEU A 356 -11.58 -20.39 -10.54
C LEU A 356 -13.09 -20.40 -10.31
N HIS A 357 -13.67 -21.57 -10.02
CA HIS A 357 -15.10 -21.66 -9.75
C HIS A 357 -15.52 -20.91 -8.46
N LYS A 358 -14.65 -20.87 -7.45
CA LYS A 358 -14.89 -20.15 -6.17
C LYS A 358 -14.54 -18.66 -6.21
N SER A 359 -13.97 -18.17 -7.32
CA SER A 359 -13.59 -16.77 -7.51
C SER A 359 -14.79 -15.81 -7.53
N LEU A 360 -14.52 -14.56 -7.13
CA LEU A 360 -15.48 -13.46 -7.18
C LEU A 360 -15.87 -13.18 -8.63
N ARG A 361 -17.18 -13.22 -8.93
CA ARG A 361 -17.72 -12.94 -10.27
C ARG A 361 -17.98 -11.45 -10.45
N ILE A 362 -17.11 -10.79 -11.20
CA ILE A 362 -17.15 -9.33 -11.40
C ILE A 362 -18.42 -8.91 -12.15
N ASN A 363 -18.90 -9.71 -13.11
CA ASN A 363 -20.10 -9.37 -13.89
C ASN A 363 -21.33 -9.05 -13.02
N ARG A 364 -21.49 -9.75 -11.88
CA ARG A 364 -22.60 -9.53 -10.94
C ARG A 364 -22.43 -8.28 -10.08
N LEU A 365 -21.20 -7.79 -9.95
CA LEU A 365 -20.83 -6.71 -9.04
C LEU A 365 -20.33 -5.47 -9.79
N HIS A 366 -20.28 -5.48 -11.12
CA HIS A 366 -19.60 -4.45 -11.93
C HIS A 366 -19.98 -3.02 -11.53
N LYS A 367 -21.27 -2.72 -11.31
CA LYS A 367 -21.72 -1.38 -10.86
C LYS A 367 -21.13 -1.01 -9.49
N ARG A 368 -21.17 -1.92 -8.53
CA ARG A 368 -20.63 -1.71 -7.18
C ARG A 368 -19.11 -1.67 -7.16
N LEU A 369 -18.44 -2.40 -8.05
CA LEU A 369 -16.98 -2.37 -8.21
C LEU A 369 -16.53 -1.07 -8.85
N ALA A 370 -17.27 -0.56 -9.84
CA ALA A 370 -16.99 0.74 -10.46
C ALA A 370 -17.09 1.90 -9.46
N GLU A 371 -17.93 1.79 -8.43
CA GLU A 371 -18.00 2.79 -7.35
C GLU A 371 -16.71 2.87 -6.52
N LEU A 372 -15.81 1.88 -6.56
CA LEU A 372 -14.54 1.95 -5.85
C LEU A 372 -13.57 2.97 -6.45
N ASP A 373 -13.76 3.38 -7.71
CA ASP A 373 -12.90 4.38 -8.35
C ASP A 373 -13.00 5.76 -7.67
N LYS A 374 -14.09 6.04 -6.93
CA LYS A 374 -14.16 7.26 -6.11
C LYS A 374 -13.04 7.36 -5.07
N TYR A 375 -12.46 6.22 -4.68
CA TYR A 375 -11.33 6.15 -3.77
C TYR A 375 -9.97 6.24 -4.47
N LYS A 376 -9.91 6.62 -5.76
CA LYS A 376 -8.65 6.82 -6.50
C LYS A 376 -7.70 7.81 -5.83
N ILE A 377 -8.24 8.75 -5.05
CA ILE A 377 -7.46 9.73 -4.29
C ILE A 377 -6.43 9.08 -3.37
N LEU A 378 -6.74 7.89 -2.82
CA LEU A 378 -5.81 7.11 -2.00
C LEU A 378 -4.53 6.72 -2.75
N PHE A 379 -4.61 6.60 -4.08
CA PHE A 379 -3.54 6.09 -4.93
C PHE A 379 -2.79 7.19 -5.69
N SER A 380 -3.37 8.39 -5.81
CA SER A 380 -2.80 9.51 -6.57
C SER A 380 -1.85 10.40 -5.76
N SER A 381 -1.95 10.41 -4.43
CA SER A 381 -1.19 11.33 -3.58
C SER A 381 -0.04 10.62 -2.84
N GLN A 382 1.12 10.53 -3.48
CA GLN A 382 2.32 9.94 -2.85
C GLN A 382 2.81 10.69 -1.59
N SER A 383 2.25 11.86 -1.28
CA SER A 383 2.64 12.71 -0.14
C SER A 383 1.50 13.03 0.84
N ASP A 384 0.31 12.43 0.70
CA ASP A 384 -0.79 12.65 1.65
C ASP A 384 -0.69 11.65 2.81
N GLU A 385 -0.44 12.19 4.01
CA GLU A 385 -0.30 11.42 5.25
C GLU A 385 -1.59 10.68 5.63
N THR A 386 -2.76 11.27 5.37
CA THR A 386 -4.06 10.65 5.63
C THR A 386 -4.28 9.47 4.69
N ALA A 387 -4.06 9.65 3.38
CA ALA A 387 -4.15 8.57 2.40
C ALA A 387 -3.20 7.41 2.72
N SER A 388 -1.94 7.72 3.07
CA SER A 388 -0.93 6.73 3.47
C SER A 388 -1.36 5.93 4.70
N THR A 389 -1.86 6.62 5.74
CA THR A 389 -2.34 5.99 6.97
C THR A 389 -3.54 5.08 6.71
N LEU A 390 -4.51 5.53 5.89
CA LEU A 390 -5.68 4.74 5.51
C LEU A 390 -5.29 3.51 4.67
N LEU A 391 -4.40 3.65 3.69
CA LEU A 391 -3.86 2.52 2.92
C LEU A 391 -3.17 1.49 3.81
N ASN A 392 -2.39 1.93 4.79
CA ASN A 392 -1.75 1.05 5.76
C ASN A 392 -2.81 0.32 6.61
N ALA A 393 -3.83 1.01 7.10
CA ALA A 393 -4.94 0.37 7.84
C ALA A 393 -5.69 -0.68 7.00
N ILE A 394 -5.99 -0.37 5.74
CA ILE A 394 -6.60 -1.28 4.75
C ILE A 394 -5.71 -2.51 4.53
N HIS A 395 -4.39 -2.32 4.42
CA HIS A 395 -3.44 -3.42 4.27
C HIS A 395 -3.48 -4.38 5.47
N TRP A 396 -3.47 -3.87 6.70
CA TRP A 396 -3.56 -4.70 7.90
C TRP A 396 -4.92 -5.38 8.05
N TYR A 397 -6.01 -4.70 7.69
CA TYR A 397 -7.33 -5.31 7.63
C TYR A 397 -7.35 -6.50 6.65
N SER A 398 -6.85 -6.31 5.42
CA SER A 398 -6.76 -7.35 4.41
C SER A 398 -5.89 -8.53 4.84
N LYS A 399 -4.78 -8.27 5.55
CA LYS A 399 -3.97 -9.33 6.16
C LYS A 399 -4.76 -10.15 7.18
N GLY A 400 -5.66 -9.52 7.94
CA GLY A 400 -6.59 -10.20 8.84
C GLY A 400 -7.53 -11.16 8.09
N GLU A 401 -8.07 -10.75 6.95
CA GLU A 401 -8.94 -11.60 6.12
C GLU A 401 -8.21 -12.85 5.60
N ASN A 402 -6.96 -12.67 5.16
CA ASN A 402 -6.17 -13.75 4.55
C ASN A 402 -5.43 -14.63 5.57
N SER A 403 -5.39 -14.24 6.85
CA SER A 403 -4.71 -15.01 7.90
C SER A 403 -5.44 -16.32 8.19
N LEU A 404 -4.69 -17.43 8.34
CA LEU A 404 -5.27 -18.72 8.72
C LEU A 404 -5.42 -18.86 10.25
N LYS A 405 -4.45 -18.38 11.02
CA LYS A 405 -4.43 -18.52 12.48
C LYS A 405 -5.31 -17.46 13.16
N PRO A 406 -6.15 -17.84 14.14
CA PRO A 406 -6.97 -16.90 14.90
C PRO A 406 -6.17 -15.76 15.55
N GLU A 407 -4.99 -16.05 16.10
CA GLU A 407 -4.13 -15.08 16.75
C GLU A 407 -3.69 -13.98 15.78
N ASP A 408 -3.25 -14.38 14.58
CA ASP A 408 -2.83 -13.46 13.52
C ASP A 408 -4.02 -12.60 13.04
N LYS A 409 -5.23 -13.16 12.96
CA LYS A 409 -6.45 -12.40 12.65
C LYS A 409 -6.67 -11.28 13.66
N LEU A 410 -6.68 -11.61 14.95
CA LEU A 410 -6.92 -10.63 16.01
C LEU A 410 -5.86 -9.52 15.99
N LEU A 411 -4.59 -9.89 15.85
CA LEU A 411 -3.49 -8.92 15.79
C LEU A 411 -3.61 -7.99 14.58
N ASN A 412 -3.84 -8.54 13.38
CA ASN A 412 -3.92 -7.75 12.16
C ASN A 412 -5.12 -6.77 12.18
N TYR A 413 -6.29 -7.21 12.64
CA TYR A 413 -7.44 -6.29 12.81
C TYR A 413 -7.18 -5.24 13.89
N TRP A 414 -6.53 -5.60 15.00
CA TRP A 414 -6.15 -4.62 16.02
C TRP A 414 -5.18 -3.57 15.46
N ILE A 415 -4.13 -3.99 14.75
CA ILE A 415 -3.14 -3.11 14.14
C ILE A 415 -3.80 -2.13 13.16
N SER A 416 -4.82 -2.56 12.42
CA SER A 416 -5.54 -1.67 11.50
C SER A 416 -6.19 -0.47 12.20
N ILE A 417 -6.74 -0.65 13.41
CA ILE A 417 -7.29 0.44 14.23
C ILE A 417 -6.17 1.23 14.91
N GLU A 418 -5.20 0.52 15.48
CA GLU A 418 -4.10 1.11 16.24
C GLU A 418 -3.26 2.06 15.36
N ASN A 419 -3.02 1.73 14.09
CA ASN A 419 -2.30 2.60 13.16
C ASN A 419 -3.02 3.92 12.89
N ILE A 420 -4.35 3.89 12.67
CA ILE A 420 -5.17 5.09 12.44
C ILE A 420 -5.10 6.04 13.64
N ILE A 421 -5.19 5.49 14.86
CA ILE A 421 -5.25 6.31 16.07
C ILE A 421 -3.85 6.74 16.54
N ASN A 422 -2.81 5.93 16.29
CA ASN A 422 -1.45 6.24 16.72
C ASN A 422 -0.86 7.45 16.01
N SER A 423 -1.06 7.57 14.69
CA SER A 423 -0.57 8.72 13.91
C SER A 423 -1.16 10.04 14.42
N GLU A 424 -2.42 10.03 14.85
CA GLU A 424 -3.14 11.23 15.29
C GLU A 424 -3.20 11.42 16.80
N PHE A 425 -2.62 10.51 17.59
CA PHE A 425 -2.84 10.47 19.04
C PHE A 425 -2.49 11.78 19.74
N GLU A 426 -1.35 12.38 19.41
CA GLU A 426 -0.91 13.63 20.04
C GLU A 426 -1.82 14.81 19.66
N ASN A 427 -2.39 14.79 18.45
CA ASN A 427 -3.30 15.82 17.94
C ASN A 427 -4.67 15.75 18.61
N ILE A 428 -5.17 14.55 18.93
CA ILE A 428 -6.56 14.36 19.40
C ILE A 428 -6.72 14.13 20.90
N LYS A 429 -5.65 13.71 21.62
CA LYS A 429 -5.74 13.25 23.02
C LYS A 429 -6.27 14.29 24.03
N ASN A 430 -6.17 15.57 23.71
CA ASN A 430 -6.58 16.64 24.64
C ASN A 430 -8.04 17.03 24.49
N ASP A 431 -8.61 16.85 23.30
CA ASP A 431 -9.94 17.31 22.95
C ASP A 431 -11.00 16.20 23.06
N ILE A 432 -10.59 14.93 22.95
CA ILE A 432 -11.46 13.79 23.23
C ILE A 432 -11.55 13.55 24.74
N GLN A 433 -12.77 13.63 25.28
CA GLN A 433 -13.00 13.45 26.72
C GLN A 433 -12.80 11.99 27.13
N THR A 434 -11.69 11.71 27.82
CA THR A 434 -11.36 10.39 28.39
C THR A 434 -10.94 10.51 29.85
N LYS A 435 -10.91 9.40 30.59
CA LYS A 435 -10.61 9.40 32.03
C LYS A 435 -9.12 9.61 32.32
N ASN A 436 -8.22 9.02 31.53
CA ASN A 436 -6.77 9.02 31.77
C ASN A 436 -5.91 9.38 30.54
N LYS A 437 -6.48 9.91 29.45
CA LYS A 437 -5.76 10.26 28.21
C LYS A 437 -4.83 9.15 27.70
N LYS A 438 -5.20 7.88 27.93
CA LYS A 438 -4.45 6.71 27.45
C LYS A 438 -4.89 6.35 26.04
N LYS A 439 -3.96 5.85 25.22
CA LYS A 439 -4.23 5.44 23.83
C LYS A 439 -5.45 4.52 23.69
N ILE A 440 -5.53 3.48 24.53
CA ILE A 440 -6.67 2.56 24.54
C ILE A 440 -8.01 3.26 24.81
N GLU A 441 -8.05 4.27 25.68
CA GLU A 441 -9.29 5.00 25.98
C GLU A 441 -9.73 5.90 24.82
N ILE A 442 -8.76 6.43 24.06
CA ILE A 442 -9.03 7.18 22.82
C ILE A 442 -9.56 6.24 21.73
N ILE A 443 -8.92 5.08 21.54
CA ILE A 443 -9.39 4.03 20.62
C ILE A 443 -10.84 3.64 20.96
N GLN A 444 -11.10 3.33 22.24
CA GLN A 444 -12.43 3.01 22.75
C GLN A 444 -13.46 4.10 22.42
N SER A 445 -13.11 5.36 22.66
CA SER A 445 -13.99 6.50 22.40
C SER A 445 -14.30 6.67 20.91
N ILE A 446 -13.31 6.58 20.03
CA ILE A 446 -13.51 6.74 18.59
C ILE A 446 -14.27 5.56 17.99
N VAL A 447 -13.83 4.33 18.28
CA VAL A 447 -14.43 3.12 17.69
C VAL A 447 -15.89 2.97 18.14
N SER A 448 -16.19 3.21 19.42
CA SER A 448 -17.58 3.20 19.89
C SER A 448 -18.40 4.32 19.25
N SER A 449 -17.86 5.53 19.11
CA SER A 449 -18.53 6.65 18.43
C SER A 449 -18.84 6.33 16.96
N ASN A 450 -17.93 5.64 16.27
CA ASN A 450 -18.14 5.17 14.91
C ASN A 450 -19.23 4.09 14.84
N TYR A 451 -19.19 3.14 15.78
CA TYR A 451 -20.05 1.97 15.77
C TYR A 451 -21.53 2.28 16.02
N ILE A 452 -21.86 3.31 16.83
CA ILE A 452 -23.25 3.56 17.22
C ILE A 452 -24.20 3.79 16.03
N PHE A 453 -23.75 4.46 14.98
CA PHE A 453 -24.59 4.74 13.81
C PHE A 453 -24.83 3.48 12.97
N ASN A 454 -23.82 2.61 12.88
CA ASN A 454 -24.00 1.29 12.29
C ASN A 454 -24.96 0.43 13.12
N PHE A 455 -24.81 0.44 14.45
CA PHE A 455 -25.70 -0.28 15.36
C PHE A 455 -27.15 0.16 15.22
N ILE A 456 -27.43 1.47 15.17
CA ILE A 456 -28.80 1.98 15.01
C ILE A 456 -29.42 1.39 13.75
N TYR A 457 -28.69 1.40 12.64
CA TYR A 457 -29.16 0.85 11.37
C TYR A 457 -29.37 -0.68 11.44
N GLU A 458 -28.35 -1.43 11.86
CA GLU A 458 -28.38 -2.90 11.94
C GLU A 458 -29.44 -3.41 12.90
N PHE A 459 -29.70 -2.70 14.01
CA PHE A 459 -30.69 -3.11 14.99
C PHE A 459 -32.09 -3.23 14.40
N GLY A 460 -32.44 -2.44 13.37
CA GLY A 460 -33.69 -2.64 12.61
C GLY A 460 -33.57 -3.71 11.52
N TRP A 461 -32.44 -3.73 10.80
CA TRP A 461 -32.23 -4.60 9.66
C TRP A 461 -32.12 -6.08 10.00
N GLU A 462 -31.57 -6.44 11.17
CA GLU A 462 -31.53 -7.82 11.63
C GLU A 462 -32.94 -8.43 11.72
N TYR A 463 -33.90 -7.67 12.28
CA TYR A 463 -35.28 -8.11 12.38
C TYR A 463 -36.00 -8.05 11.03
N TYR A 464 -35.73 -7.03 10.21
CA TYR A 464 -36.26 -6.99 8.85
C TYR A 464 -35.85 -8.24 8.05
N ASN A 465 -34.57 -8.60 8.07
CA ASN A 465 -34.05 -9.76 7.36
C ASN A 465 -34.68 -11.05 7.86
N HIS A 466 -34.85 -11.20 9.18
CA HIS A 466 -35.56 -12.34 9.77
C HIS A 466 -36.99 -12.47 9.21
N TYR A 467 -37.78 -11.40 9.27
CA TYR A 467 -39.17 -11.42 8.79
C TYR A 467 -39.29 -11.48 7.28
N SER A 468 -38.33 -10.93 6.52
CA SER A 468 -38.29 -11.03 5.06
C SER A 468 -38.06 -12.48 4.61
N VAL A 469 -37.16 -13.22 5.27
CA VAL A 469 -36.95 -14.66 4.99
C VAL A 469 -38.21 -15.47 5.27
N ILE A 470 -38.94 -15.15 6.35
CA ILE A 470 -40.22 -15.79 6.68
C ILE A 470 -41.27 -15.47 5.61
N ALA A 471 -41.37 -14.20 5.18
CA ALA A 471 -42.32 -13.77 4.17
C ALA A 471 -42.08 -14.43 2.79
N HIS A 472 -40.82 -14.61 2.39
CA HIS A 472 -40.46 -15.28 1.12
C HIS A 472 -40.71 -16.79 1.15
N ASN A 473 -40.58 -17.44 2.32
CA ASN A 473 -40.75 -18.88 2.46
C ASN A 473 -42.14 -19.25 2.98
N LYS A 474 -43.14 -19.32 2.08
CA LYS A 474 -44.51 -19.76 2.42
C LYS A 474 -44.58 -21.14 3.12
N LEU A 475 -43.60 -22.03 2.88
CA LEU A 475 -43.49 -23.34 3.53
C LEU A 475 -43.01 -23.27 5.00
N PHE A 476 -42.33 -22.20 5.41
CA PHE A 476 -41.84 -21.96 6.78
C PHE A 476 -42.58 -20.82 7.50
N ASN A 477 -43.66 -20.29 6.89
CA ASN A 477 -44.45 -19.19 7.43
C ASN A 477 -45.28 -19.63 8.65
N LYS A 478 -44.61 -19.92 9.78
CA LYS A 478 -45.25 -20.28 11.06
C LYS A 478 -45.94 -19.09 11.73
N THR A 479 -45.59 -17.85 11.36
CA THR A 479 -46.18 -16.63 11.94
C THR A 479 -47.52 -16.27 11.30
N GLY A 480 -47.82 -16.76 10.10
CA GLY A 480 -49.11 -16.52 9.46
C GLY A 480 -49.34 -15.06 9.08
N LEU A 481 -48.26 -14.31 8.79
CA LEU A 481 -48.36 -12.90 8.39
C LEU A 481 -49.22 -12.76 7.14
N PRO A 482 -50.27 -11.92 7.15
CA PRO A 482 -51.15 -11.74 6.00
C PRO A 482 -50.47 -10.90 4.91
N ASP A 483 -50.81 -11.16 3.63
CA ASP A 483 -50.15 -10.56 2.46
C ASP A 483 -50.20 -9.02 2.48
N ASN A 484 -51.29 -8.42 3.01
CA ASN A 484 -51.42 -6.97 3.16
C ASN A 484 -50.39 -6.38 4.13
N LEU A 485 -50.07 -7.09 5.22
CA LEU A 485 -49.06 -6.67 6.19
C LEU A 485 -47.65 -6.85 5.63
N ILE A 486 -47.41 -7.91 4.86
CA ILE A 486 -46.14 -8.15 4.16
C ILE A 486 -45.83 -6.99 3.20
N GLU A 487 -46.81 -6.56 2.42
CA GLU A 487 -46.69 -5.43 1.49
C GLU A 487 -46.50 -4.11 2.26
N LYS A 488 -47.32 -3.86 3.29
CA LYS A 488 -47.24 -2.66 4.14
C LYS A 488 -45.87 -2.51 4.80
N ALA A 489 -45.35 -3.59 5.38
CA ALA A 489 -44.06 -3.65 6.05
C ALA A 489 -42.87 -3.72 5.08
N ASN A 490 -43.13 -3.76 3.76
CA ASN A 490 -42.11 -3.79 2.71
C ASN A 490 -41.16 -4.99 2.82
N LEU A 491 -41.66 -6.14 3.30
CA LEU A 491 -40.87 -7.37 3.54
C LEU A 491 -40.52 -8.14 2.26
N VAL A 492 -41.26 -7.89 1.17
CA VAL A 492 -41.04 -8.48 -0.15
C VAL A 492 -41.05 -7.34 -1.17
N THR A 493 -39.93 -7.17 -1.89
CA THR A 493 -39.75 -6.16 -2.95
C THR A 493 -39.24 -6.81 -4.22
N LYS A 494 -39.48 -6.19 -5.39
CA LYS A 494 -38.91 -6.69 -6.64
C LYS A 494 -37.41 -6.35 -6.70
N GLU A 495 -36.68 -7.12 -7.50
CA GLU A 495 -35.26 -6.87 -7.71
C GLU A 495 -35.03 -5.43 -8.24
N GLY A 496 -34.20 -4.67 -7.53
CA GLY A 496 -33.91 -3.26 -7.84
C GLY A 496 -34.83 -2.23 -7.17
N GLU A 497 -35.91 -2.63 -6.50
CA GLU A 497 -36.75 -1.71 -5.75
C GLU A 497 -36.12 -1.35 -4.38
N PRO A 498 -36.21 -0.08 -3.94
CA PRO A 498 -35.69 0.34 -2.65
C PRO A 498 -36.52 -0.25 -1.51
N ILE A 499 -35.83 -0.73 -0.48
CA ILE A 499 -36.43 -1.17 0.77
C ILE A 499 -36.43 -0.01 1.77
N TYR A 500 -37.56 0.22 2.44
CA TYR A 500 -37.73 1.31 3.41
C TYR A 500 -37.89 0.75 4.82
N LEU A 501 -36.80 0.73 5.61
CA LEU A 501 -36.81 0.23 6.98
C LEU A 501 -37.87 0.90 7.87
N GLN A 502 -38.13 2.20 7.67
CA GLN A 502 -39.16 2.92 8.41
C GLN A 502 -40.55 2.27 8.29
N LYS A 503 -40.94 1.82 7.09
CA LYS A 503 -42.24 1.13 6.88
C LYS A 503 -42.33 -0.17 7.67
N PHE A 504 -41.22 -0.90 7.76
CA PHE A 504 -41.13 -2.10 8.58
C PHE A 504 -41.30 -1.76 10.05
N VAL A 505 -40.56 -0.76 10.56
CA VAL A 505 -40.62 -0.34 11.97
C VAL A 505 -42.01 0.16 12.36
N GLU A 506 -42.67 0.94 11.51
CA GLU A 506 -44.05 1.40 11.71
C GLU A 506 -45.07 0.24 11.73
N SER A 507 -44.74 -0.91 11.12
CA SER A 507 -45.60 -2.09 11.05
C SER A 507 -45.31 -3.10 12.18
N LEU A 508 -44.27 -2.91 12.98
CA LEU A 508 -43.91 -3.80 14.09
C LEU A 508 -45.04 -4.05 15.11
N PRO A 509 -45.87 -3.05 15.48
CA PRO A 509 -47.00 -3.29 16.39
C PRO A 509 -47.97 -4.34 15.85
N GLU A 510 -48.27 -4.31 14.54
CA GLU A 510 -49.14 -5.30 13.89
C GLU A 510 -48.42 -6.65 13.74
N ILE A 511 -47.15 -6.66 13.36
CA ILE A 511 -46.36 -7.91 13.25
C ILE A 511 -46.31 -8.65 14.59
N LYS A 512 -46.20 -7.91 15.71
CA LYS A 512 -46.18 -8.46 17.07
C LYS A 512 -47.43 -9.29 17.39
N ASP A 513 -48.60 -8.90 16.89
CA ASP A 513 -49.86 -9.60 17.16
C ASP A 513 -49.86 -11.01 16.54
N PHE A 514 -49.13 -11.20 15.44
CA PHE A 514 -48.97 -12.48 14.73
C PHE A 514 -47.76 -13.30 15.22
N GLU A 515 -46.86 -12.71 16.01
CA GLU A 515 -45.71 -13.44 16.54
C GLU A 515 -46.15 -14.36 17.70
N THR A 516 -45.81 -15.65 17.63
CA THR A 516 -46.18 -16.61 18.67
C THR A 516 -45.02 -16.89 19.62
N ASN A 517 -43.79 -16.63 19.18
CA ASN A 517 -42.60 -16.81 19.99
C ASN A 517 -42.46 -15.64 21.00
N LEU A 518 -42.61 -15.95 22.28
CA LEU A 518 -42.51 -14.96 23.38
C LEU A 518 -41.17 -14.23 23.38
N PHE A 519 -40.06 -14.91 23.04
CA PHE A 519 -38.75 -14.27 22.94
C PHE A 519 -38.74 -13.21 21.83
N LEU A 520 -39.27 -13.52 20.65
CA LEU A 520 -39.34 -12.57 19.54
C LEU A 520 -40.32 -11.44 19.84
N LYS A 521 -41.45 -11.71 20.50
CA LYS A 521 -42.39 -10.66 20.96
C LYS A 521 -41.71 -9.62 21.85
N GLU A 522 -40.95 -10.05 22.85
CA GLU A 522 -40.18 -9.16 23.72
C GLU A 522 -39.16 -8.34 22.90
N LYS A 523 -38.50 -8.97 21.93
CA LYS A 523 -37.56 -8.26 21.05
C LYS A 523 -38.23 -7.23 20.15
N ILE A 524 -39.43 -7.51 19.63
CA ILE A 524 -40.22 -6.54 18.86
C ILE A 524 -40.62 -5.36 19.74
N GLU A 525 -41.03 -5.59 20.99
CA GLU A 525 -41.32 -4.50 21.95
C GLU A 525 -40.09 -3.60 22.16
N ASN A 526 -38.94 -4.20 22.43
CA ASN A 526 -37.68 -3.46 22.59
C ASN A 526 -37.32 -2.67 21.33
N LEU A 527 -37.59 -3.22 20.14
CA LEU A 527 -37.34 -2.54 18.86
C LEU A 527 -38.28 -1.34 18.66
N ILE A 528 -39.57 -1.51 18.98
CA ILE A 528 -40.57 -0.43 18.95
C ILE A 528 -40.15 0.69 19.90
N ASP A 529 -39.78 0.36 21.14
CA ASP A 529 -39.35 1.36 22.12
C ASP A 529 -38.06 2.05 21.69
N PHE A 530 -37.10 1.31 21.11
CA PHE A 530 -35.87 1.89 20.60
C PHE A 530 -36.10 2.96 19.53
N TYR A 531 -37.02 2.75 18.59
CA TYR A 531 -37.26 3.73 17.53
C TYR A 531 -38.23 4.85 17.90
N ASN A 532 -39.07 4.67 18.92
CA ASN A 532 -40.13 5.61 19.28
C ASN A 532 -39.92 6.34 20.63
N ASN A 533 -38.96 5.91 21.46
CA ASN A 533 -38.73 6.49 22.78
C ASN A 533 -37.24 6.86 22.97
N ASN A 534 -36.93 8.14 22.77
CA ASN A 534 -35.56 8.65 22.83
C ASN A 534 -34.82 8.36 24.15
N ASN A 535 -35.52 8.32 25.29
CA ASN A 535 -34.91 7.97 26.57
C ASN A 535 -34.50 6.49 26.62
N TYR A 536 -35.33 5.62 26.05
CA TYR A 536 -35.02 4.20 25.91
C TYR A 536 -33.86 4.01 24.92
N SER A 537 -33.92 4.64 23.74
CA SER A 537 -32.82 4.59 22.76
C SER A 537 -31.50 5.07 23.36
N ALA A 538 -31.51 6.21 24.08
CA ALA A 538 -30.32 6.73 24.75
C ALA A 538 -29.73 5.75 25.79
N THR A 539 -30.58 4.98 26.46
CA THR A 539 -30.16 3.96 27.42
C THR A 539 -29.49 2.79 26.70
N ILE A 540 -30.12 2.27 25.65
CA ILE A 540 -29.58 1.18 24.83
C ILE A 540 -28.28 1.59 24.16
N ILE A 541 -28.19 2.79 23.58
CA ILE A 541 -26.97 3.29 22.94
C ILE A 541 -25.83 3.42 23.95
N LYS A 542 -26.08 3.91 25.17
CA LYS A 542 -25.03 3.97 26.21
C LYS A 542 -24.56 2.58 26.65
N GLN A 543 -25.48 1.62 26.75
CA GLN A 543 -25.13 0.23 27.04
C GLN A 543 -24.28 -0.36 25.91
N GLN A 544 -24.62 -0.06 24.66
CA GLN A 544 -23.87 -0.52 23.50
C GLN A 544 -22.47 0.11 23.42
N ILE A 545 -22.34 1.42 23.68
CA ILE A 545 -21.04 2.09 23.79
C ILE A 545 -20.17 1.34 24.80
N LYS A 546 -20.69 1.14 26.01
CA LYS A 546 -19.94 0.43 27.06
C LYS A 546 -19.56 -1.00 26.64
N SER A 547 -20.47 -1.72 25.98
CA SER A 547 -20.18 -3.08 25.48
C SER A 547 -19.02 -3.07 24.47
N VAL A 548 -18.99 -2.10 23.54
CA VAL A 548 -17.89 -1.96 22.57
C VAL A 548 -16.58 -1.61 23.28
N GLU A 549 -16.63 -0.71 24.28
CA GLU A 549 -15.46 -0.36 25.08
C GLU A 549 -14.89 -1.59 25.81
N ASP A 550 -15.75 -2.40 26.43
CA ASP A 550 -15.38 -3.63 27.13
C ASP A 550 -14.80 -4.68 26.15
N ASP A 551 -15.38 -4.84 24.95
CA ASP A 551 -14.87 -5.72 23.90
C ASP A 551 -13.46 -5.30 23.44
N LEU A 552 -13.22 -4.00 23.26
CA LEU A 552 -11.92 -3.45 22.87
C LEU A 552 -10.88 -3.62 23.98
N LEU A 553 -11.29 -3.45 25.25
CA LEU A 553 -10.41 -3.72 26.39
C LEU A 553 -9.97 -5.18 26.42
N MET A 554 -10.91 -6.11 26.19
CA MET A 554 -10.61 -7.53 26.13
C MET A 554 -9.74 -7.88 24.92
N THR A 555 -10.00 -7.29 23.76
CA THR A 555 -9.16 -7.44 22.55
C THR A 555 -7.73 -6.98 22.82
N TYR A 556 -7.55 -5.82 23.46
CA TYR A 556 -6.23 -5.31 23.86
C TYR A 556 -5.50 -6.25 24.82
N ARG A 557 -6.24 -6.88 25.75
CA ARG A 557 -5.68 -7.91 26.64
C ARG A 557 -5.22 -9.14 25.86
N TYR A 558 -6.04 -9.68 24.94
CA TYR A 558 -5.66 -10.80 24.07
C TYR A 558 -4.43 -10.46 23.23
N ARG A 559 -4.38 -9.27 22.64
CA ARG A 559 -3.22 -8.77 21.89
C ARG A 559 -1.94 -8.85 22.73
N ASN A 560 -1.97 -8.38 23.97
CA ASN A 560 -0.78 -8.43 24.84
C ASN A 560 -0.40 -9.87 25.22
N LEU A 561 -1.39 -10.74 25.48
CA LEU A 561 -1.12 -12.15 25.78
C LEU A 561 -0.48 -12.87 24.59
N ILE A 562 -0.99 -12.63 23.37
CA ILE A 562 -0.44 -13.20 22.13
C ILE A 562 0.99 -12.70 21.90
N VAL A 563 1.22 -11.38 21.95
CA VAL A 563 2.55 -10.78 21.69
C VAL A 563 3.61 -11.28 22.67
N HIS A 564 3.23 -11.55 23.92
CA HIS A 564 4.15 -12.07 24.94
C HIS A 564 4.17 -13.60 25.03
N ASN A 565 3.54 -14.31 24.08
CA ASN A 565 3.42 -15.78 24.07
C ASN A 565 2.93 -16.35 25.41
N ALA A 566 2.03 -15.64 26.09
CA ALA A 566 1.45 -16.08 27.34
C ALA A 566 0.37 -17.16 27.11
N HIS A 567 0.11 -18.01 28.10
CA HIS A 567 -0.99 -18.96 28.04
C HIS A 567 -2.34 -18.26 28.25
N PHE A 568 -3.32 -18.50 27.38
CA PHE A 568 -4.67 -17.96 27.51
C PHE A 568 -5.73 -18.90 26.91
N ASP A 569 -6.98 -18.71 27.31
CA ASP A 569 -8.12 -19.49 26.81
C ASP A 569 -8.54 -19.02 25.42
N ASN A 570 -8.45 -19.94 24.45
CA ASN A 570 -8.77 -19.71 23.05
C ASN A 570 -10.26 -19.89 22.72
N ALA A 571 -11.10 -20.36 23.66
CA ALA A 571 -12.51 -20.62 23.38
C ALA A 571 -13.29 -19.35 22.97
N MET A 572 -12.96 -18.21 23.57
CA MET A 572 -13.60 -16.92 23.29
C MET A 572 -12.89 -16.11 22.20
N LEU A 573 -11.71 -16.54 21.75
CA LEU A 573 -10.92 -15.82 20.76
C LEU A 573 -11.68 -15.60 19.42
N PRO A 574 -12.40 -16.61 18.85
CA PRO A 574 -13.19 -16.41 17.65
C PRO A 574 -14.25 -15.30 17.77
N TYR A 575 -14.87 -15.16 18.95
CA TYR A 575 -15.85 -14.12 19.20
C TYR A 575 -15.23 -12.71 19.13
N TYR A 576 -14.08 -12.51 19.80
CA TYR A 576 -13.38 -11.23 19.76
C TYR A 576 -12.77 -10.94 18.37
N ILE A 577 -12.35 -11.96 17.62
CA ILE A 577 -11.94 -11.79 16.21
C ILE A 577 -13.09 -11.26 15.36
N TRP A 578 -14.28 -11.85 15.48
CA TRP A 578 -15.45 -11.37 14.75
C TRP A 578 -15.79 -9.91 15.10
N LYS A 579 -15.76 -9.56 16.38
CA LYS A 579 -15.99 -8.18 16.84
C LYS A 579 -14.96 -7.20 16.30
N ILE A 580 -13.67 -7.49 16.43
CA ILE A 580 -12.63 -6.56 15.98
C ILE A 580 -12.58 -6.46 14.45
N LYS A 581 -12.91 -7.52 13.69
CA LYS A 581 -13.12 -7.46 12.24
C LYS A 581 -14.23 -6.45 11.90
N ASP A 582 -15.35 -6.53 12.60
CA ASP A 582 -16.47 -5.62 12.33
C ASP A 582 -16.13 -4.16 12.72
N TYR A 583 -15.55 -3.95 13.90
CA TYR A 583 -15.16 -2.62 14.38
C TYR A 583 -14.13 -1.95 13.46
N SER A 584 -13.08 -2.67 13.07
CA SER A 584 -12.04 -2.15 12.18
C SER A 584 -12.58 -1.86 10.78
N GLY A 585 -13.32 -2.81 10.19
CA GLY A 585 -13.89 -2.65 8.86
C GLY A 585 -14.86 -1.46 8.79
N ASN A 586 -15.72 -1.30 9.79
CA ASN A 586 -16.67 -0.18 9.85
C ASN A 586 -15.96 1.18 10.04
N LEU A 587 -14.89 1.22 10.84
CA LEU A 587 -14.10 2.45 11.00
C LEU A 587 -13.42 2.84 9.69
N ILE A 588 -12.73 1.90 9.05
CA ILE A 588 -12.03 2.12 7.78
C ILE A 588 -13.01 2.60 6.71
N ARG A 589 -14.15 1.90 6.52
CA ARG A 589 -15.14 2.27 5.50
C ARG A 589 -15.76 3.65 5.74
N ASN A 590 -16.04 4.03 6.99
CA ASN A 590 -16.56 5.37 7.30
C ASN A 590 -15.52 6.46 7.07
N LEU A 591 -14.27 6.24 7.47
CA LEU A 591 -13.18 7.19 7.21
C LEU A 591 -12.94 7.36 5.70
N LEU A 592 -12.94 6.27 4.93
CA LEU A 592 -12.84 6.33 3.47
C LEU A 592 -13.98 7.13 2.85
N TYR A 593 -15.22 6.88 3.27
CA TYR A 593 -16.38 7.62 2.79
C TYR A 593 -16.30 9.12 3.11
N ARG A 594 -15.75 9.50 4.26
CA ARG A 594 -15.58 10.92 4.62
C ARG A 594 -14.43 11.56 3.88
N PHE A 595 -13.29 10.90 3.81
CA PHE A 595 -12.11 11.37 3.08
C PHE A 595 -12.38 11.56 1.59
N GLU A 596 -13.26 10.75 0.99
CA GLU A 596 -13.70 10.99 -0.40
C GLU A 596 -14.57 12.25 -0.55
N LYS A 597 -15.28 12.67 0.51
CA LYS A 597 -16.20 13.81 0.47
C LYS A 597 -15.59 15.11 0.98
N THR A 598 -14.51 15.03 1.75
CA THR A 598 -13.86 16.18 2.37
C THR A 598 -12.36 16.07 2.20
N ASP A 599 -11.69 17.20 1.92
CA ASP A 599 -10.23 17.29 1.92
C ASP A 599 -9.67 17.40 3.36
N ASP A 600 -10.37 16.82 4.34
CA ASP A 600 -10.01 16.90 5.75
C ASP A 600 -8.87 15.93 6.07
N ASN A 601 -7.96 16.37 6.94
CA ASN A 601 -6.94 15.48 7.51
C ASN A 601 -7.56 14.44 8.46
N LEU A 602 -6.83 13.36 8.71
CA LEU A 602 -7.29 12.24 9.53
C LEU A 602 -7.75 12.66 10.93
N SER A 603 -7.02 13.55 11.61
CA SER A 603 -7.44 14.12 12.91
C SER A 603 -8.86 14.71 12.86
N THR A 604 -9.14 15.52 11.85
CA THR A 604 -10.44 16.18 11.67
C THR A 604 -11.54 15.15 11.40
N LEU A 605 -11.26 14.13 10.59
CA LEU A 605 -12.19 13.02 10.34
C LEU A 605 -12.54 12.28 11.63
N LEU A 606 -11.55 11.95 12.47
CA LEU A 606 -11.75 11.27 13.75
C LEU A 606 -12.54 12.13 14.74
N PHE A 607 -12.25 13.44 14.78
CA PHE A 607 -13.02 14.38 15.60
C PHE A 607 -14.48 14.47 15.17
N ASN A 608 -14.74 14.52 13.86
CA ASN A 608 -16.10 14.58 13.35
C ASN A 608 -16.92 13.34 13.77
N ILE A 609 -16.32 12.15 13.73
CA ILE A 609 -16.95 10.91 14.25
C ILE A 609 -17.33 11.06 15.73
N TYR A 610 -16.41 11.56 16.56
CA TYR A 610 -16.65 11.75 17.99
C TYR A 610 -17.75 12.80 18.26
N ILE A 611 -17.68 13.95 17.59
CA ILE A 611 -18.59 15.08 17.74
C ILE A 611 -20.00 14.70 17.30
N GLU A 612 -20.15 13.98 16.19
CA GLU A 612 -21.46 13.52 15.72
C GLU A 612 -22.15 12.65 16.76
N LYS A 613 -21.43 11.72 17.39
CA LYS A 613 -21.97 10.93 18.49
C LYS A 613 -22.37 11.81 19.69
N GLU A 614 -21.56 12.79 20.08
CA GLU A 614 -21.90 13.68 21.21
C GLU A 614 -23.16 14.50 20.92
N LYS A 615 -23.25 15.11 19.74
CA LYS A 615 -24.44 15.84 19.29
C LYS A 615 -25.68 14.95 19.30
N PHE A 616 -25.56 13.76 18.74
CA PHE A 616 -26.66 12.80 18.69
C PHE A 616 -27.14 12.36 20.09
N LEU A 617 -26.22 12.13 21.03
CA LEU A 617 -26.58 11.82 22.43
C LEU A 617 -27.26 13.00 23.14
N ILE A 618 -26.90 14.24 22.81
CA ILE A 618 -27.60 15.44 23.29
C ILE A 618 -29.01 15.50 22.70
N ASP A 619 -29.14 15.31 21.39
CA ASP A 619 -30.44 15.34 20.70
C ASP A 619 -31.40 14.25 21.22
N LEU A 620 -30.89 13.08 21.58
CA LEU A 620 -31.70 12.03 22.22
C LEU A 620 -32.21 12.48 23.59
N LYS A 621 -31.35 13.05 24.44
CA LYS A 621 -31.75 13.57 25.76
C LYS A 621 -32.77 14.70 25.66
N ASP A 622 -32.63 15.55 24.64
CA ASP A 622 -33.50 16.70 24.39
C ASP A 622 -34.82 16.33 23.67
N ASN A 623 -35.05 15.04 23.36
CA ASN A 623 -36.16 14.57 22.54
C ASN A 623 -36.22 15.21 21.13
N LYS A 624 -35.06 15.53 20.54
CA LYS A 624 -34.92 16.12 19.19
C LYS A 624 -34.37 15.16 18.15
N ALA A 625 -33.78 14.04 18.57
CA ALA A 625 -33.20 13.06 17.66
C ALA A 625 -34.29 12.44 16.76
N LYS A 626 -33.98 12.36 15.46
CA LYS A 626 -34.74 11.58 14.48
C LYS A 626 -33.89 10.36 14.08
N LEU A 627 -34.37 9.16 14.40
CA LEU A 627 -33.68 7.91 14.07
C LEU A 627 -33.87 7.48 12.61
N PHE A 628 -34.90 8.01 11.95
CA PHE A 628 -35.07 7.97 10.51
C PHE A 628 -34.80 9.38 9.97
N MET A 629 -33.89 9.51 9.01
CA MET A 629 -33.73 10.77 8.30
C MET A 629 -34.93 10.98 7.37
N ASP A 630 -35.56 12.16 7.42
CA ASP A 630 -36.48 12.59 6.37
C ASP A 630 -35.68 12.64 5.06
N LYS A 631 -36.11 11.88 4.04
CA LYS A 631 -35.47 11.89 2.72
C LYS A 631 -35.63 13.22 2.00
#